data_AF-A0A5J5DIJ1-F1
#
_entry.id   AF-A0A5J5DIJ1-F1
#
_cell.length_a   1.000
_cell.length_b   1.000
_cell.length_c   1.000
_cell.angle_alpha   90.00
_cell.angle_beta   90.00
_cell.angle_gamma   90.00
#
_symmetry.space_group_name_H-M   'P 1'
#
loop_
_entity.id
_entity.type
_entity.pdbx_description
1 polymer ?
#
loop_
_entity_poly.entity_id
_entity_poly.type
_entity_poly.pdbx_seq_one_letter_code
_entity_poly.pdbx_strand_id
1 'polypeptide(L)'
;MTHRLFEGKDHASIYQQYRFTPPDEVKNIILQYLDKKKGQPHVLAVDLGCGTGQNSRLLAPYFQEVVGIDISECQLEEARAVPGYPNITYRWFRRLAHSSVSSPLDCGERLNHVYDEVGVDSRVTPVMLNLISNAKLLIDSIWVNSTISVKNLVGFIESWSMSQVYKKKDPQAAEDLLLHTQK
;
A
#
# COMPACT_ATOMS: atom_id res chain seq x y z
N MET A 1 7.53 -18.15 -12.75
CA MET A 1 8.50 -17.29 -12.04
C MET A 1 7.74 -16.19 -11.32
N THR A 2 8.01 -15.91 -10.05
CA THR A 2 7.41 -14.76 -9.37
C THR A 2 8.18 -13.50 -9.74
N HIS A 3 7.53 -12.56 -10.43
CA HIS A 3 8.15 -11.29 -10.78
C HIS A 3 8.25 -10.40 -9.54
N ARG A 4 9.46 -9.97 -9.20
CA ARG A 4 9.71 -9.00 -8.12
C ARG A 4 9.50 -7.58 -8.69
N LEU A 5 8.31 -7.06 -8.42
CA LEU A 5 7.91 -5.70 -8.76
C LEU A 5 7.99 -4.86 -7.47
N PHE A 6 8.27 -3.56 -7.57
CA PHE A 6 8.31 -2.62 -6.42
C PHE A 6 9.54 -2.64 -5.48
N GLU A 7 10.60 -3.39 -5.79
CA GLU A 7 11.85 -3.39 -4.99
C GLU A 7 12.82 -2.23 -5.36
N GLY A 8 12.58 -1.52 -6.47
CA GLY A 8 13.50 -0.47 -6.94
C GLY A 8 13.30 0.85 -6.19
N LYS A 9 14.41 1.46 -5.75
CA LYS A 9 14.41 2.76 -5.07
C LYS A 9 13.72 3.86 -5.88
N ASP A 10 14.11 4.03 -7.15
CA ASP A 10 13.50 5.03 -8.04
C ASP A 10 11.98 4.86 -8.16
N HIS A 11 11.52 3.61 -8.17
CA HIS A 11 10.10 3.33 -8.21
C HIS A 11 9.40 3.71 -6.92
N ALA A 12 10.00 3.43 -5.76
CA ALA A 12 9.45 3.84 -4.47
C ALA A 12 9.34 5.37 -4.38
N SER A 13 10.35 6.11 -4.83
CA SER A 13 10.32 7.58 -4.85
C SER A 13 9.23 8.12 -5.80
N ILE A 14 9.12 7.58 -7.02
CA ILE A 14 8.03 7.93 -7.97
C ILE A 14 6.67 7.61 -7.36
N TYR A 15 6.54 6.45 -6.70
CA TYR A 15 5.30 6.03 -6.05
C TYR A 15 4.91 7.00 -4.92
N GLN A 16 5.85 7.40 -4.05
CA GLN A 16 5.60 8.39 -3.00
C GLN A 16 5.18 9.74 -3.58
N GLN A 17 5.82 10.17 -4.66
CA GLN A 17 5.59 11.50 -5.23
C GLN A 17 4.27 11.60 -5.99
N TYR A 18 3.91 10.56 -6.75
CA TYR A 18 2.86 10.66 -7.76
C TYR A 18 1.67 9.74 -7.55
N ARG A 19 1.77 8.72 -6.69
CA ARG A 19 0.61 7.87 -6.41
C ARG A 19 -0.39 8.66 -5.59
N PHE A 20 -1.64 8.71 -6.06
CA PHE A 20 -2.70 9.41 -5.34
C PHE A 20 -2.97 8.76 -3.99
N THR A 21 -3.07 9.59 -2.96
CA THR A 21 -3.74 9.23 -1.73
C THR A 21 -5.22 9.00 -2.05
N PRO A 22 -5.84 7.91 -1.54
CA PRO A 22 -7.27 7.70 -1.73
C PRO A 22 -8.09 8.92 -1.25
N PRO A 23 -9.17 9.28 -1.96
CA PRO A 23 -10.08 10.34 -1.53
C PRO A 23 -10.62 10.10 -0.12
N ASP A 24 -10.90 11.19 0.61
CA ASP A 24 -11.47 11.12 1.96
C ASP A 24 -12.78 10.32 2.04
N GLU A 25 -13.55 10.27 0.96
CA GLU A 25 -14.78 9.50 0.88
C GLU A 25 -14.54 7.99 1.05
N VAL A 26 -13.45 7.46 0.49
CA VAL A 26 -13.05 6.06 0.68
C VAL A 26 -12.82 5.79 2.17
N LYS A 27 -11.98 6.62 2.79
CA LYS A 27 -11.66 6.56 4.22
C LYS A 27 -12.91 6.65 5.08
N ASN A 28 -13.83 7.56 4.78
CA ASN A 28 -15.06 7.73 5.55
C ASN A 28 -15.95 6.48 5.48
N ILE A 29 -16.08 5.86 4.30
CA ILE A 29 -16.86 4.62 4.15
C ILE A 29 -16.24 3.47 4.96
N ILE A 30 -14.92 3.37 4.98
CA ILE A 30 -14.20 2.40 5.80
C ILE A 30 -14.50 2.62 7.28
N LEU A 31 -14.34 3.85 7.78
CA LEU A 31 -14.59 4.17 9.19
C LEU A 31 -16.04 3.88 9.58
N GLN A 32 -17.02 4.27 8.75
CA GLN A 32 -18.43 3.96 8.97
C GLN A 32 -18.71 2.45 9.03
N TYR A 33 -18.09 1.67 8.15
CA TYR A 33 -18.21 0.21 8.17
C TYR A 33 -17.65 -0.36 9.48
N LEU A 34 -16.50 0.13 9.94
CA LEU A 34 -15.86 -0.32 11.18
C LEU A 34 -16.66 0.07 12.41
N ASP A 35 -17.15 1.31 12.48
CA ASP A 35 -18.05 1.78 13.54
C ASP A 35 -19.27 0.85 13.66
N LYS A 36 -19.87 0.46 12.53
CA LYS A 36 -21.04 -0.44 12.51
C LYS A 36 -20.71 -1.88 12.90
N LYS A 37 -19.53 -2.40 12.54
CA LYS A 37 -19.17 -3.81 12.71
C LYS A 37 -18.44 -4.12 14.00
N LYS A 38 -17.68 -3.15 14.52
CA LYS A 38 -16.74 -3.32 15.64
C LYS A 38 -16.93 -2.28 16.73
N GLY A 39 -17.58 -1.16 16.43
CA GLY A 39 -17.75 -0.06 17.38
C GLY A 39 -16.43 0.69 17.64
N GLN A 40 -16.52 1.73 18.45
CA GLN A 40 -15.38 2.53 18.90
C GLN A 40 -15.01 2.16 20.36
N PRO A 41 -13.76 2.40 20.81
CA PRO A 41 -12.65 3.02 20.07
C PRO A 41 -11.95 2.05 19.12
N HIS A 42 -11.40 2.59 18.03
CA HIS A 42 -10.54 1.84 17.11
C HIS A 42 -9.13 1.76 17.70
N VAL A 43 -8.70 0.54 18.05
CA VAL A 43 -7.41 0.33 18.74
C VAL A 43 -6.28 0.16 17.73
N LEU A 44 -6.32 -0.85 16.86
CA LEU A 44 -5.22 -1.22 15.98
C LEU A 44 -5.65 -1.34 14.51
N ALA A 45 -4.94 -0.67 13.62
CA ALA A 45 -4.99 -0.92 12.17
C ALA A 45 -3.71 -1.59 11.69
N VAL A 46 -3.84 -2.61 10.83
CA VAL A 46 -2.71 -3.25 10.14
C VAL A 46 -2.86 -3.02 8.64
N ASP A 47 -1.95 -2.26 8.05
CA ASP A 47 -1.91 -1.90 6.63
C ASP A 47 -0.92 -2.82 5.90
N LEU A 48 -1.44 -3.80 5.15
CA LEU A 48 -0.64 -4.79 4.44
C LEU A 48 -0.29 -4.33 3.03
N GLY A 49 0.99 -4.43 2.68
CA GLY A 49 1.48 -3.81 1.46
C GLY A 49 1.35 -2.29 1.56
N CYS A 50 1.75 -1.72 2.71
CA CYS A 50 1.55 -0.31 3.01
C CYS A 50 2.31 0.62 2.05
N GLY A 51 3.25 0.09 1.27
CA GLY A 51 4.09 0.83 0.35
C GLY A 51 4.80 1.97 1.07
N THR A 52 4.76 3.15 0.46
CA THR A 52 5.33 4.39 1.02
C THR A 52 4.50 4.99 2.17
N GLY A 53 3.52 4.25 2.71
CA GLY A 53 2.80 4.57 3.94
C GLY A 53 1.73 5.64 3.81
N GLN A 54 1.32 6.04 2.60
CA GLN A 54 0.30 7.08 2.39
C GLN A 54 -1.01 6.74 3.09
N ASN A 55 -1.46 5.48 2.97
CA ASN A 55 -2.67 4.98 3.60
C ASN A 55 -2.54 4.88 5.12
N SER A 56 -1.40 4.38 5.61
CA SER A 56 -1.16 4.27 7.05
C SER A 56 -1.23 5.64 7.72
N ARG A 57 -0.69 6.69 7.09
CA ARG A 57 -0.80 8.08 7.56
C ARG A 57 -2.22 8.63 7.50
N LEU A 58 -3.01 8.27 6.49
CA LEU A 58 -4.42 8.66 6.37
C LEU A 58 -5.28 8.08 7.50
N LEU A 59 -4.96 6.88 7.97
CA LEU A 59 -5.69 6.18 9.03
C LEU A 59 -5.23 6.55 10.44
N ALA A 60 -3.98 6.96 10.62
CA ALA A 60 -3.37 7.21 11.93
C ALA A 60 -4.18 8.11 12.90
N PRO A 61 -4.90 9.17 12.46
CA PRO A 61 -5.73 9.97 13.36
C PRO A 61 -6.90 9.22 14.00
N TYR A 62 -7.29 8.07 13.43
CA TYR A 62 -8.52 7.37 13.79
C TYR A 62 -8.29 6.09 14.60
N PHE A 63 -7.02 5.69 14.78
CA PHE A 63 -6.65 4.48 15.51
C PHE A 63 -5.64 4.83 16.61
N GLN A 64 -5.66 4.09 17.72
CA GLN A 64 -4.64 4.25 18.77
C GLN A 64 -3.26 3.83 18.28
N GLU A 65 -3.18 2.81 17.44
CA GLU A 65 -1.96 2.30 16.82
C GLU A 65 -2.19 1.90 15.36
N VAL A 66 -1.21 2.18 14.50
CA VAL A 66 -1.18 1.73 13.10
C VAL A 66 0.14 1.02 12.82
N VAL A 67 0.07 -0.20 12.30
CA VAL A 67 1.24 -0.94 11.83
C VAL A 67 1.17 -1.10 10.31
N GLY A 68 2.09 -0.44 9.61
CA GLY A 68 2.29 -0.62 8.18
C GLY A 68 3.30 -1.73 7.92
N ILE A 69 2.96 -2.67 7.05
CA ILE A 69 3.82 -3.80 6.69
C ILE A 69 4.01 -3.83 5.19
N ASP A 70 5.26 -3.91 4.72
CA ASP A 70 5.57 -4.11 3.30
C ASP A 70 6.73 -5.09 3.13
N ILE A 71 6.79 -5.75 1.98
CA ILE A 71 7.88 -6.66 1.60
C ILE A 71 9.08 -5.89 1.00
N SER A 72 8.84 -4.69 0.47
CA SER A 72 9.86 -3.85 -0.15
C SER A 72 10.49 -2.91 0.87
N GLU A 73 11.77 -3.11 1.18
CA GLU A 73 12.51 -2.21 2.06
C GLU A 73 12.55 -0.78 1.51
N CYS A 74 12.74 -0.61 0.20
CA CYS A 74 12.75 0.72 -0.43
C CYS A 74 11.42 1.47 -0.25
N GLN A 75 10.28 0.77 -0.24
CA GLN A 75 8.98 1.39 0.06
C GLN A 75 8.92 1.86 1.53
N LEU A 76 9.42 1.05 2.45
CA LEU A 76 9.44 1.38 3.88
C LEU A 76 10.44 2.49 4.21
N GLU A 77 11.55 2.58 3.48
CA GLU A 77 12.49 3.71 3.56
C GLU A 77 11.79 5.03 3.22
N GLU A 78 11.08 5.08 2.10
CA GLU A 78 10.25 6.25 1.72
C GLU A 78 9.17 6.52 2.77
N ALA A 79 8.51 5.47 3.29
CA ALA A 79 7.49 5.62 4.32
C ALA A 79 8.01 6.26 5.61
N ARG A 80 9.21 5.86 6.05
CA ARG A 80 9.87 6.38 7.26
C ARG A 80 10.50 7.75 7.06
N ALA A 81 10.85 8.11 5.82
CA ALA A 81 11.43 9.42 5.50
C ALA A 81 10.40 10.56 5.56
N VAL A 82 9.11 10.26 5.39
CA VAL A 82 8.03 11.24 5.51
C VAL A 82 7.67 11.47 6.98
N PRO A 83 7.64 12.72 7.47
CA PRO A 83 7.12 13.02 8.81
C PRO A 83 5.73 12.41 8.99
N GLY A 84 5.63 11.50 9.96
CA GLY A 84 4.42 10.71 10.23
C GLY A 84 3.76 11.08 11.55
N TYR A 85 2.87 10.19 11.99
CA TYR A 85 2.27 10.25 13.31
C TYR A 85 3.06 9.38 14.28
N PRO A 86 3.14 9.72 15.58
CA PRO A 86 3.90 8.97 16.57
C PRO A 86 3.33 7.56 16.83
N ASN A 87 2.08 7.32 16.46
CA ASN A 87 1.38 6.05 16.61
C ASN A 87 1.49 5.13 15.37
N ILE A 88 2.38 5.43 14.43
CA ILE A 88 2.63 4.57 13.26
C ILE A 88 3.96 3.83 13.42
N THR A 89 3.95 2.52 13.20
CA THR A 89 5.16 1.69 13.09
C THR A 89 5.21 1.01 11.73
N TYR A 90 6.35 1.10 11.04
CA TYR A 90 6.58 0.43 9.76
C TYR A 90 7.49 -0.79 9.92
N ARG A 91 6.98 -1.98 9.60
CA ARG A 91 7.70 -3.25 9.73
C ARG A 91 7.97 -3.87 8.36
N TRP A 92 9.17 -4.42 8.20
CA TRP A 92 9.52 -5.19 7.03
C TRP A 92 9.04 -6.63 7.20
N PHE A 93 8.27 -7.14 6.23
CA PHE A 93 7.83 -8.53 6.25
C PHE A 93 8.94 -9.42 5.72
N ARG A 94 9.59 -10.15 6.63
CA ARG A 94 10.66 -11.06 6.26
C ARG A 94 10.03 -12.42 5.93
N ARG A 95 10.05 -12.80 4.65
CA ARG A 95 9.69 -14.17 4.29
C ARG A 95 10.63 -15.11 5.03
N LEU A 96 10.12 -15.89 5.98
CA LEU A 96 10.88 -16.96 6.61
C LEU A 96 11.44 -17.85 5.49
N ALA A 97 12.76 -18.06 5.51
CA ALA A 97 13.37 -19.09 4.68
C ALA A 97 12.81 -20.41 5.20
N HIS A 98 11.88 -21.03 4.46
CA HIS A 98 11.41 -22.35 4.82
C HIS A 98 12.56 -23.34 4.73
N SER A 99 12.99 -23.84 5.89
CA SER A 99 13.47 -25.21 6.01
C SER A 99 12.30 -26.15 5.65
N SER A 100 12.45 -26.87 4.53
CA SER A 100 11.78 -28.14 4.19
C SER A 100 10.24 -28.19 4.12
N VAL A 101 9.53 -27.20 3.56
CA VAL A 101 8.15 -27.41 3.08
C VAL A 101 8.06 -27.07 1.59
N SER A 102 7.64 -28.05 0.80
CA SER A 102 7.73 -28.09 -0.68
C SER A 102 6.55 -27.46 -1.40
N SER A 103 5.68 -26.69 -0.73
CA SER A 103 4.54 -26.01 -1.35
C SER A 103 4.60 -24.49 -1.15
N PRO A 104 4.27 -23.68 -2.18
CA PRO A 104 4.03 -22.25 -1.99
C PRO A 104 2.90 -22.07 -0.97
N LEU A 105 3.16 -21.34 0.13
CA LEU A 105 2.12 -20.93 1.08
C LEU A 105 0.99 -20.23 0.32
N ASP A 106 -0.25 -20.68 0.53
CA ASP A 106 -1.41 -19.97 0.03
C ASP A 106 -1.55 -18.59 0.71
N CYS A 107 -2.29 -17.67 0.09
CA CYS A 107 -2.57 -16.34 0.63
C CYS A 107 -3.07 -16.39 2.08
N GLY A 108 -3.86 -17.40 2.45
CA GLY A 108 -4.34 -17.59 3.83
C GLY A 108 -3.22 -17.90 4.83
N GLU A 109 -2.30 -18.80 4.50
CA GLU A 109 -1.19 -19.16 5.38
C GLU A 109 -0.18 -18.00 5.50
N ARG A 110 0.04 -17.24 4.42
CA ARG A 110 0.87 -16.03 4.45
C ARG A 110 0.28 -14.95 5.36
N LEU A 111 -1.04 -14.83 5.41
CA LEU A 111 -1.72 -13.90 6.32
C LEU A 111 -1.51 -14.31 7.77
N ASN A 112 -1.66 -15.59 8.11
CA ASN A 112 -1.43 -16.10 9.48
C ASN A 112 0.00 -15.81 9.98
N HIS A 113 1.01 -15.97 9.12
CA HIS A 113 2.37 -15.57 9.47
C HIS A 113 2.51 -14.07 9.73
N VAL A 114 1.80 -13.23 8.99
CA VAL A 114 1.74 -11.81 9.31
C VAL A 114 1.15 -11.60 10.70
N TYR A 115 0.03 -12.26 11.06
CA TYR A 115 -0.57 -12.16 12.39
C TYR A 115 0.42 -12.50 13.52
N ASP A 116 1.19 -13.57 13.35
CA ASP A 116 2.22 -13.98 14.32
C ASP A 116 3.34 -12.95 14.43
N GLU A 117 3.82 -12.39 13.30
CA GLU A 117 4.86 -11.35 13.29
C GLU A 117 4.41 -10.00 13.86
N VAL A 118 3.16 -9.60 13.63
CA VAL A 118 2.65 -8.37 14.26
C VAL A 118 2.41 -8.53 15.76
N GLY A 119 2.36 -9.77 16.27
CA GLY A 119 2.09 -10.04 17.67
C GLY A 119 0.66 -9.67 18.06
N VAL A 120 -0.30 -9.89 17.15
CA VAL A 120 -1.69 -9.48 17.39
C VAL A 120 -2.32 -10.45 18.39
N ASP A 121 -2.51 -9.99 19.63
CA ASP A 121 -3.33 -10.67 20.63
C ASP A 121 -4.72 -10.93 20.04
N SER A 122 -5.23 -12.15 20.18
CA SER A 122 -6.54 -12.60 19.67
C SER A 122 -7.74 -11.76 20.16
N ARG A 123 -7.53 -10.88 21.14
CA ARG A 123 -8.51 -9.90 21.65
C ARG A 123 -8.50 -8.55 20.92
N VAL A 124 -7.41 -8.21 20.23
CA VAL A 124 -7.37 -7.06 19.34
C VAL A 124 -7.88 -7.57 18.00
N THR A 125 -9.03 -7.08 17.51
CA THR A 125 -9.37 -7.35 16.10
C THR A 125 -8.48 -6.44 15.27
N PRO A 126 -7.41 -6.92 14.60
CA PRO A 126 -6.69 -6.04 13.70
C PRO A 126 -7.64 -5.74 12.56
N VAL A 127 -7.86 -4.47 12.28
CA VAL A 127 -8.48 -4.12 11.02
C VAL A 127 -7.41 -4.28 9.96
N MET A 128 -7.37 -5.48 9.35
CA MET A 128 -6.44 -5.79 8.27
C MET A 128 -6.95 -5.10 7.00
N LEU A 129 -6.43 -3.90 6.80
CA LEU A 129 -6.92 -2.96 5.82
C LEU A 129 -6.17 -3.20 4.52
N ASN A 130 -6.63 -4.21 3.77
CA ASN A 130 -6.33 -4.27 2.34
C ASN A 130 -7.25 -3.24 1.62
N LEU A 131 -7.04 -1.97 1.98
CA LEU A 131 -7.86 -0.80 1.70
C LEU A 131 -8.35 -0.74 0.26
N ILE A 132 -7.42 -0.96 -0.67
CA ILE A 132 -7.67 -0.79 -2.10
C ILE A 132 -8.42 -2.00 -2.66
N SER A 133 -8.20 -3.20 -2.14
CA SER A 133 -8.83 -4.42 -2.67
C SER A 133 -10.24 -4.61 -2.11
N ASN A 134 -10.44 -4.34 -0.82
CA ASN A 134 -11.75 -4.54 -0.18
C ASN A 134 -12.70 -3.35 -0.42
N ALA A 135 -12.23 -2.10 -0.51
CA ALA A 135 -13.09 -0.99 -0.91
C ALA A 135 -13.63 -1.18 -2.34
N LYS A 136 -12.83 -1.76 -3.25
CA LYS A 136 -13.27 -2.17 -4.59
C LYS A 136 -14.36 -3.27 -4.58
N LEU A 137 -14.43 -4.10 -3.54
CA LEU A 137 -15.46 -5.14 -3.41
C LEU A 137 -16.77 -4.61 -2.81
N LEU A 138 -16.72 -3.50 -2.08
CA LEU A 138 -17.88 -2.87 -1.45
C LEU A 138 -18.49 -1.76 -2.30
N ILE A 139 -17.72 -1.18 -3.23
CA ILE A 139 -18.12 -0.05 -4.06
C ILE A 139 -17.60 -0.28 -5.48
N ASP A 140 -18.51 -0.35 -6.45
CA ASP A 140 -18.16 -0.58 -7.85
C ASP A 140 -17.33 0.58 -8.43
N SER A 141 -17.60 1.83 -8.02
CA SER A 141 -16.83 3.03 -8.40
C SER A 141 -17.11 4.23 -7.48
N ILE A 142 -16.07 4.99 -7.14
CA ILE A 142 -16.19 6.34 -6.54
C ILE A 142 -15.72 7.34 -7.58
N TRP A 143 -16.61 8.24 -8.00
CA TRP A 143 -16.30 9.27 -8.98
C TRP A 143 -15.79 10.51 -8.25
N VAL A 144 -14.53 10.88 -8.53
CA VAL A 144 -13.93 12.09 -7.96
C VAL A 144 -13.52 13.02 -9.09
N ASN A 145 -14.02 14.25 -9.06
CA ASN A 145 -13.55 15.31 -9.94
C ASN A 145 -12.26 15.89 -9.36
N SER A 146 -11.16 15.76 -10.09
CA SER A 146 -9.87 16.32 -9.70
C SER A 146 -9.21 16.98 -10.90
N THR A 147 -8.62 18.16 -10.68
CA THR A 147 -7.78 18.83 -11.66
C THR A 147 -6.33 18.43 -11.40
N ILE A 148 -5.65 17.93 -12.42
CA ILE A 148 -4.27 17.46 -12.33
C ILE A 148 -3.44 18.04 -13.47
N SER A 149 -2.19 18.39 -13.19
CA SER A 149 -1.24 18.79 -14.23
C SER A 149 -0.83 17.57 -15.07
N VAL A 150 -0.49 17.80 -16.35
CA VAL A 150 0.03 16.74 -17.23
C VAL A 150 1.24 16.04 -16.60
N LYS A 151 2.14 16.81 -15.97
CA LYS A 151 3.30 16.28 -15.23
C LYS A 151 2.90 15.28 -14.15
N ASN A 152 1.89 15.60 -13.34
CA ASN A 152 1.46 14.73 -12.24
C ASN A 152 0.69 13.51 -12.76
N LEU A 153 -0.06 13.66 -13.86
CA LEU A 153 -0.72 12.53 -14.53
C LEU A 153 0.30 11.54 -15.10
N VAL A 154 1.34 12.06 -15.77
CA VAL A 154 2.45 11.23 -16.29
C VAL A 154 3.14 10.50 -15.14
N GLY A 155 3.56 11.21 -14.08
CA GLY A 155 4.18 10.57 -12.93
C GLY A 155 3.28 9.51 -12.26
N PHE A 156 1.96 9.73 -12.24
CA PHE A 156 1.02 8.73 -11.74
C PHE A 156 1.03 7.45 -12.58
N ILE A 157 1.09 7.57 -13.91
CA ILE A 157 1.20 6.42 -14.82
C ILE A 157 2.55 5.71 -14.59
N GLU A 158 3.62 6.45 -14.33
CA GLU A 158 4.94 5.87 -14.03
C GLU A 158 4.97 5.11 -12.70
N SER A 159 4.06 5.43 -11.76
CA SER A 159 3.89 4.66 -10.52
C SER A 159 3.30 3.26 -10.74
N TRP A 160 2.84 2.92 -11.95
CA TRP A 160 2.26 1.61 -12.22
C TRP A 160 3.35 0.54 -12.40
N SER A 161 3.07 -0.68 -11.92
CA SER A 161 3.96 -1.83 -12.12
C SER A 161 4.26 -2.10 -13.59
N MET A 162 3.28 -1.91 -14.47
CA MET A 162 3.45 -2.09 -15.91
C MET A 162 4.45 -1.10 -16.51
N SER A 163 4.49 0.14 -16.02
CA SER A 163 5.47 1.13 -16.48
C SER A 163 6.90 0.67 -16.17
N GLN A 164 7.14 0.12 -14.98
CA GLN A 164 8.45 -0.45 -14.63
C GLN A 164 8.85 -1.62 -15.53
N VAL A 165 7.91 -2.53 -15.79
CA VAL A 165 8.16 -3.68 -16.67
C VAL A 165 8.50 -3.22 -18.07
N TYR A 166 7.77 -2.23 -18.58
CA TYR A 166 8.00 -1.67 -19.90
C TYR A 166 9.35 -0.95 -19.97
N LYS A 167 9.66 -0.07 -19.01
CA LYS A 167 10.97 0.61 -18.90
C LYS A 167 12.15 -0.37 -18.84
N LYS A 168 12.01 -1.50 -18.12
CA LYS A 168 13.06 -2.53 -18.08
C LYS A 168 13.21 -3.29 -19.40
N LYS A 169 12.11 -3.46 -20.14
CA LYS A 169 12.10 -4.22 -21.40
C LYS A 169 12.60 -3.39 -22.57
N ASP A 170 12.22 -2.11 -22.63
CA ASP A 170 12.55 -1.18 -23.70
C ASP A 170 12.61 0.26 -23.16
N PRO A 171 13.78 0.70 -22.63
CA PRO A 171 13.93 2.02 -22.04
C PRO A 171 13.67 3.17 -23.02
N GLN A 172 14.13 3.04 -24.27
CA GLN A 172 14.02 4.09 -25.28
C GLN A 172 12.56 4.27 -25.70
N ALA A 173 11.84 3.19 -25.98
CA ALA A 173 10.43 3.28 -26.33
C ALA A 173 9.58 3.80 -25.15
N ALA A 174 9.96 3.49 -23.91
CA ALA A 174 9.30 4.03 -22.72
C ALA A 174 9.52 5.55 -22.56
N GLU A 175 10.71 6.06 -22.85
CA GLU A 175 11.00 7.50 -22.84
C GLU A 175 10.30 8.23 -23.99
N ASP A 176 10.35 7.68 -25.20
CA ASP A 176 9.69 8.24 -26.37
C ASP A 176 8.17 8.34 -26.16
N LEU A 177 7.53 7.31 -25.58
CA LEU A 177 6.11 7.32 -25.26
C LEU A 177 5.72 8.51 -24.36
N LEU A 178 6.54 8.82 -23.37
CA LEU A 178 6.30 9.93 -22.45
C LEU A 178 6.50 11.29 -23.13
N LEU A 179 7.55 11.43 -23.95
CA LEU A 179 7.85 12.66 -24.68
C LEU A 179 6.75 13.05 -25.67
N HIS A 180 6.15 12.07 -26.37
CA HIS A 180 5.09 12.34 -27.35
C HIS A 180 3.73 12.67 -26.71
N THR A 181 3.54 12.33 -25.42
CA THR A 181 2.27 12.54 -24.70
C THR A 181 2.21 13.90 -23.99
N GLN A 182 3.34 14.61 -23.86
CA GLN A 182 3.43 15.90 -23.15
C GLN A 182 3.24 17.15 -24.04
N LYS A 183 2.83 16.99 -25.31
CA LYS A 183 2.58 18.11 -26.24
C LYS A 183 1.19 18.71 -26.09
#